data_AF-A0AAQ0KMW4-F1
#
_entry.id   AF-A0AAQ0KMW4-F1
#
_cell.length_a   1.000
_cell.length_b   1.000
_cell.length_c   1.000
_cell.angle_alpha   90.00
_cell.angle_beta   90.00
_cell.angle_gamma   90.00
#
_symmetry.space_group_name_H-M   'P 1'
#
loop_
_entity.id
_entity.type
_entity.pdbx_description
1 polymer ?
#
loop_
_entity_poly.entity_id
_entity_poly.type
_entity_poly.pdbx_seq_one_letter_code
_entity_poly.pdbx_strand_id
1 'polypeptide(L)'
;MARFVNLHDAGRALAAHLKAGIAPLLPDIAAGPPIENPTAQGEAIRVSLLWVTPQPTHRNDEWFIGDDGQRRPPPLSLSAFFVITAYGTSPAGEPVQAINRLGQALQAIETDPVIELPIPASADIDPVQGEGRMTATLVPVAADLMEKIFTPLQMRHRPWALVELGPVQLERLNLPLPAPDIVAPGGVRLAGPRPITRPAIIGALPNPLGAGHRLRIETAEAANATELHLGPHSFALADPPLGPGQIARPDALGRIFVTCPPGADPGALDIVLVAPEGGSERHALSVTTGRPALDAPAAALAPGADLVLTGSDLAGAAQVFLWPARGILSPLEVIELAPTSATPAQVVVARAALDAAGLRAIPMLAALRMGPNRFTPAVPVEVTP
;
A
#
# COMPACT_ATOMS: atom_id res chain seq x y z
N MET A 1 -14.28 12.04 1.14
CA MET A 1 -14.09 13.37 0.53
C MET A 1 -15.34 13.67 -0.29
N ALA A 2 -15.67 14.94 -0.55
CA ALA A 2 -16.83 15.26 -1.37
C ALA A 2 -16.52 15.01 -2.84
N ARG A 3 -17.30 14.17 -3.51
CA ARG A 3 -17.10 13.80 -4.91
C ARG A 3 -18.16 14.43 -5.81
N PHE A 4 -17.71 15.07 -6.89
CA PHE A 4 -18.57 15.73 -7.87
C PHE A 4 -18.20 15.34 -9.29
N VAL A 5 -19.21 15.33 -10.16
CA VAL A 5 -19.04 15.24 -11.61
C VAL A 5 -18.66 16.61 -12.20
N ASN A 6 -19.21 17.69 -11.64
CA ASN A 6 -18.94 19.06 -12.08
C ASN A 6 -18.56 19.95 -10.88
N LEU A 7 -17.51 20.74 -11.04
CA LEU A 7 -17.04 21.66 -10.01
C LEU A 7 -18.07 22.74 -9.66
N HIS A 8 -18.96 23.09 -10.60
CA HIS A 8 -20.07 24.00 -10.34
C HIS A 8 -20.97 23.52 -9.18
N ASP A 9 -21.12 22.20 -9.01
CA ASP A 9 -21.95 21.62 -7.95
C ASP A 9 -21.37 21.83 -6.55
N ALA A 10 -20.04 21.99 -6.42
CA ALA A 10 -19.43 22.38 -5.15
C ALA A 10 -19.86 23.79 -4.72
N GLY A 11 -19.94 24.73 -5.68
CA GLY A 11 -20.48 26.07 -5.43
C GLY A 11 -21.97 26.04 -5.10
N ARG A 12 -22.75 25.19 -5.80
CA ARG A 12 -24.18 25.00 -5.50
C ARG A 12 -24.40 24.41 -4.11
N ALA A 13 -23.55 23.47 -3.68
CA ALA A 13 -23.60 22.91 -2.35
C ALA A 13 -23.31 23.96 -1.27
N LEU A 14 -22.30 24.82 -1.45
CA LEU A 14 -22.06 25.93 -0.53
C LEU A 14 -23.21 26.94 -0.53
N ALA A 15 -23.77 27.28 -1.69
CA ALA A 15 -24.95 28.15 -1.75
C ALA A 15 -26.16 27.54 -1.02
N ALA A 16 -26.43 26.25 -1.22
CA ALA A 16 -27.48 25.51 -0.52
C ALA A 16 -27.26 25.47 1.00
N HIS A 17 -26.02 25.23 1.41
CA HIS A 17 -25.61 25.26 2.83
C HIS A 17 -25.89 26.62 3.47
N LEU A 18 -25.51 27.71 2.80
CA LEU A 18 -25.78 29.06 3.26
C LEU A 18 -27.28 29.38 3.32
N LYS A 19 -28.07 28.91 2.34
CA LYS A 19 -29.53 29.06 2.39
C LYS A 19 -30.16 28.41 3.61
N ALA A 20 -29.66 27.23 4.01
CA ALA A 20 -30.14 26.53 5.18
C ALA A 20 -29.72 27.21 6.50
N GLY A 21 -28.53 27.82 6.53
CA GLY A 21 -27.95 28.40 7.75
C GLY A 21 -28.27 29.87 8.03
N ILE A 22 -28.70 30.65 7.02
CA ILE A 22 -28.91 32.09 7.18
C ILE A 22 -30.34 32.41 7.68
N ALA A 23 -30.41 33.23 8.72
CA ALA A 23 -31.66 33.78 9.26
C ALA A 23 -31.58 35.33 9.37
N PRO A 24 -32.61 36.08 8.92
CA PRO A 24 -33.83 35.62 8.24
C PRO A 24 -33.54 35.07 6.84
N LEU A 25 -34.41 34.17 6.38
CA LEU A 25 -34.27 33.47 5.10
C LEU A 25 -33.98 34.46 3.95
N LEU A 26 -32.96 34.14 3.16
CA LEU A 26 -32.57 34.90 1.97
C LEU A 26 -32.74 34.01 0.74
N PRO A 27 -33.74 34.25 -0.13
CA PRO A 27 -34.00 33.37 -1.26
C PRO A 27 -32.92 33.47 -2.36
N ASP A 28 -32.36 34.67 -2.57
CA ASP A 28 -31.40 34.95 -3.65
C ASP A 28 -29.94 34.66 -3.25
N ILE A 29 -29.66 33.39 -2.92
CA ILE A 29 -28.30 32.87 -2.76
C ILE A 29 -28.02 31.88 -3.89
N ALA A 30 -26.98 32.12 -4.68
CA ALA A 30 -26.69 31.30 -5.84
C ALA A 30 -25.19 31.13 -6.10
N ALA A 31 -24.82 29.98 -6.65
CA ALA A 31 -23.52 29.76 -7.25
C ALA A 31 -23.48 30.43 -8.62
N GLY A 32 -22.54 31.35 -8.81
CA GLY A 32 -22.47 32.14 -10.04
C GLY A 32 -21.49 33.30 -9.92
N PRO A 33 -21.24 34.00 -11.05
CA PRO A 33 -20.38 35.16 -11.04
C PRO A 33 -20.97 36.27 -10.17
N PRO A 34 -20.14 37.22 -9.71
CA PRO A 34 -20.62 38.39 -9.02
C PRO A 34 -21.56 39.22 -9.90
N ILE A 35 -22.57 39.85 -9.29
CA ILE A 35 -23.56 40.68 -10.01
C ILE A 35 -22.90 41.97 -10.50
N GLU A 36 -22.95 42.24 -11.80
CA GLU A 36 -22.32 43.40 -12.41
C GLU A 36 -22.89 44.72 -11.87
N ASN A 37 -24.23 44.86 -11.84
CA ASN A 37 -24.93 46.08 -11.41
C ASN A 37 -25.61 45.92 -10.04
N PRO A 38 -24.96 46.29 -8.91
CA PRO A 38 -25.49 46.11 -7.57
C PRO A 38 -26.69 47.01 -7.26
N THR A 39 -26.74 48.19 -7.89
CA THR A 39 -27.73 49.23 -7.59
C THR A 39 -29.15 48.87 -8.02
N ALA A 40 -29.32 47.83 -8.83
CA ALA A 40 -30.61 47.32 -9.28
C ALA A 40 -31.06 46.04 -8.54
N GLN A 41 -30.21 45.49 -7.66
CA GLN A 41 -30.47 44.21 -7.00
C GLN A 41 -30.97 44.42 -5.57
N GLY A 42 -31.95 43.61 -5.16
CA GLY A 42 -32.28 43.44 -3.73
C GLY A 42 -31.16 42.74 -2.96
N GLU A 43 -31.48 42.33 -1.73
CA GLU A 43 -30.56 41.53 -0.92
C GLU A 43 -30.24 40.20 -1.62
N ALA A 44 -28.95 39.89 -1.78
CA ALA A 44 -28.51 38.67 -2.45
C ALA A 44 -27.11 38.24 -1.98
N ILE A 45 -26.77 36.98 -2.21
CA ILE A 45 -25.41 36.45 -2.06
C ILE A 45 -25.02 35.69 -3.33
N ARG A 46 -23.77 35.89 -3.78
CA ARG A 46 -23.18 35.08 -4.85
C ARG A 46 -21.98 34.32 -4.33
N VAL A 47 -21.93 33.04 -4.66
CA VAL A 47 -20.83 32.12 -4.40
C VAL A 47 -20.07 31.94 -5.71
N SER A 48 -18.96 32.66 -5.86
CA SER A 48 -18.18 32.73 -7.09
C SER A 48 -16.90 31.94 -6.96
N LEU A 49 -16.66 30.97 -7.85
CA LEU A 49 -15.40 30.25 -7.88
C LEU A 49 -14.28 31.20 -8.36
N LEU A 50 -13.25 31.39 -7.53
CA LEU A 50 -12.11 32.26 -7.86
C LEU A 50 -10.93 31.45 -8.38
N TRP A 51 -10.55 30.40 -7.65
CA TRP A 51 -9.34 29.64 -7.93
C TRP A 51 -9.50 28.19 -7.48
N VAL A 52 -8.78 27.29 -8.12
CA VAL A 52 -8.75 25.86 -7.78
C VAL A 52 -7.30 25.42 -7.76
N THR A 53 -6.89 24.73 -6.71
CA THR A 53 -5.54 24.15 -6.63
C THR A 53 -5.61 22.63 -6.40
N PRO A 54 -4.86 21.82 -7.17
CA PRO A 54 -4.74 20.40 -6.88
C PRO A 54 -4.02 20.18 -5.56
N GLN A 55 -4.58 19.31 -4.71
CA GLN A 55 -3.91 18.93 -3.48
C GLN A 55 -2.67 18.07 -3.79
N PRO A 56 -1.50 18.31 -3.16
CA PRO A 56 -0.26 17.62 -3.50
C PRO A 56 -0.31 16.11 -3.26
N THR A 57 -1.14 15.66 -2.31
CA THR A 57 -1.13 14.32 -1.73
C THR A 57 -1.59 13.21 -2.68
N HIS A 58 -2.24 13.53 -3.81
CA HIS A 58 -2.90 12.53 -4.66
C HIS A 58 -2.43 12.52 -6.12
N ARG A 59 -1.29 13.16 -6.42
CA ARG A 59 -0.79 13.27 -7.81
C ARG A 59 -0.27 11.95 -8.37
N ASN A 60 0.27 11.09 -7.51
CA ASN A 60 0.89 9.80 -7.86
C ASN A 60 0.06 8.61 -7.41
N ASP A 61 -1.20 8.83 -7.05
CA ASP A 61 -2.08 7.74 -6.63
C ASP A 61 -2.25 6.76 -7.78
N GLU A 62 -2.13 5.47 -7.45
CA GLU A 62 -2.32 4.40 -8.40
C GLU A 62 -3.78 4.34 -8.86
N TRP A 63 -3.99 3.78 -10.05
CA TRP A 63 -5.32 3.44 -10.54
C TRP A 63 -5.95 2.42 -9.61
N PHE A 64 -7.16 2.69 -9.13
CA PHE A 64 -7.89 1.77 -8.26
C PHE A 64 -8.82 0.87 -9.08
N ILE A 65 -9.19 -0.27 -8.50
CA ILE A 65 -10.16 -1.19 -9.10
C ILE A 65 -11.54 -0.81 -8.56
N GLY A 66 -12.47 -0.45 -9.45
CA GLY A 66 -13.87 -0.19 -9.09
C GLY A 66 -14.64 -1.47 -8.80
N ASP A 67 -15.86 -1.33 -8.26
CA ASP A 67 -16.74 -2.48 -7.95
C ASP A 67 -17.14 -3.29 -9.20
N ASP A 68 -17.03 -2.68 -10.38
CA ASP A 68 -17.22 -3.31 -11.69
C ASP A 68 -15.96 -4.06 -12.18
N GLY A 69 -14.91 -4.13 -11.37
CA GLY A 69 -13.63 -4.75 -11.68
C GLY A 69 -12.74 -3.94 -12.63
N GLN A 70 -13.22 -2.79 -13.13
CA GLN A 70 -12.46 -1.97 -14.07
C GLN A 70 -11.45 -1.10 -13.34
N ARG A 71 -10.32 -0.82 -13.99
CA ARG A 71 -9.33 0.10 -13.44
C ARG A 71 -9.75 1.52 -13.76
N ARG A 72 -9.91 2.33 -12.71
CA ARG A 72 -10.28 3.73 -12.83
C ARG A 72 -9.15 4.58 -12.25
N PRO A 73 -8.83 5.73 -12.87
CA PRO A 73 -7.85 6.60 -12.26
C PRO A 73 -8.47 7.23 -10.99
N PRO A 74 -7.66 7.50 -9.97
CA PRO A 74 -8.13 8.16 -8.76
C PRO A 74 -8.70 9.55 -9.11
N PRO A 75 -9.80 9.97 -8.48
CA PRO A 75 -10.37 11.29 -8.72
C PRO A 75 -9.35 12.38 -8.37
N LEU A 76 -9.46 13.53 -9.05
CA LEU A 76 -8.59 14.67 -8.80
C LEU A 76 -9.02 15.37 -7.51
N SER A 77 -8.20 15.27 -6.47
CA SER A 77 -8.40 16.01 -5.21
C SER A 77 -7.96 17.47 -5.36
N LEU A 78 -8.84 18.38 -4.95
CA LEU A 78 -8.74 19.81 -5.12
C LEU A 78 -9.09 20.53 -3.82
N SER A 79 -8.46 21.68 -3.63
CA SER A 79 -8.97 22.75 -2.78
C SER A 79 -9.56 23.83 -3.69
N ALA A 80 -10.83 24.15 -3.50
CA ALA A 80 -11.56 25.12 -4.31
C ALA A 80 -11.82 26.39 -3.50
N PHE A 81 -11.36 27.54 -4.00
CA PHE A 81 -11.50 28.83 -3.35
C PHE A 81 -12.64 29.61 -3.97
N PHE A 82 -13.63 29.93 -3.13
CA PHE A 82 -14.81 30.69 -3.49
C PHE A 82 -14.77 32.07 -2.84
N VAL A 83 -15.18 33.07 -3.60
CA VAL A 83 -15.49 34.40 -3.10
C VAL A 83 -16.99 34.46 -2.85
N ILE A 84 -17.36 34.79 -1.61
CA ILE A 84 -18.73 35.11 -1.24
C ILE A 84 -18.87 36.62 -1.35
N THR A 85 -19.74 37.10 -2.23
CA THR A 85 -20.12 38.52 -2.30
C THR A 85 -21.55 38.72 -1.84
N ALA A 86 -21.77 39.77 -1.06
CA ALA A 86 -23.10 40.14 -0.58
C ALA A 86 -23.59 41.44 -1.22
N TYR A 87 -24.91 41.54 -1.39
CA TYR A 87 -25.61 42.64 -2.04
C TYR A 87 -26.80 43.08 -1.20
N GLY A 88 -27.25 44.32 -1.42
CA GLY A 88 -28.33 44.96 -0.69
C GLY A 88 -27.92 46.35 -0.21
N THR A 89 -28.85 47.30 -0.30
CA THR A 89 -28.65 48.68 0.14
C THR A 89 -29.78 49.10 1.08
N SER A 90 -29.45 49.87 2.09
CA SER A 90 -30.44 50.54 2.93
C SER A 90 -31.31 51.50 2.10
N PRO A 91 -32.44 52.00 2.64
CA PRO A 91 -33.22 53.06 1.98
C PRO A 91 -32.42 54.33 1.66
N ALA A 92 -31.29 54.54 2.36
CA ALA A 92 -30.36 55.64 2.11
C ALA A 92 -29.31 55.34 1.01
N GLY A 93 -29.35 54.15 0.40
CA GLY A 93 -28.39 53.72 -0.62
C GLY A 93 -27.06 53.19 -0.09
N GLU A 94 -26.93 53.03 1.24
CA GLU A 94 -25.70 52.54 1.88
C GLU A 94 -25.65 51.00 1.90
N PRO A 95 -24.47 50.36 1.80
CA PRO A 95 -24.34 48.90 1.71
C PRO A 95 -24.53 48.15 3.05
N VAL A 96 -25.30 48.71 3.98
CA VAL A 96 -25.50 48.15 5.34
C VAL A 96 -26.11 46.74 5.28
N GLN A 97 -27.10 46.53 4.41
CA GLN A 97 -27.72 45.22 4.23
C GLN A 97 -26.72 44.19 3.68
N ALA A 98 -25.90 44.56 2.70
CA ALA A 98 -24.85 43.69 2.18
C ALA A 98 -23.85 43.28 3.28
N ILE A 99 -23.45 44.20 4.16
CA ILE A 99 -22.56 43.89 5.29
C ILE A 99 -23.23 42.90 6.26
N ASN A 100 -24.51 43.11 6.58
CA ASN A 100 -25.26 42.20 7.45
C ASN A 100 -25.40 40.79 6.86
N ARG A 101 -25.69 40.69 5.56
CA ARG A 101 -25.80 39.39 4.86
C ARG A 101 -24.47 38.68 4.76
N LEU A 102 -23.37 39.40 4.56
CA LEU A 102 -22.04 38.81 4.63
C LEU A 102 -21.76 38.28 6.05
N GLY A 103 -22.04 39.08 7.09
CA GLY A 103 -21.85 38.65 8.48
C GLY A 103 -22.62 37.38 8.82
N GLN A 104 -23.85 37.24 8.35
CA GLN A 104 -24.66 36.03 8.52
C GLN A 104 -24.07 34.83 7.78
N ALA A 105 -23.57 35.01 6.55
CA ALA A 105 -22.91 33.94 5.80
C ALA A 105 -21.66 33.43 6.52
N LEU A 106 -20.86 34.35 7.08
CA LEU A 106 -19.67 34.00 7.88
C LEU A 106 -20.05 33.22 9.15
N GLN A 107 -21.10 33.66 9.85
CA GLN A 107 -21.59 32.94 11.03
C GLN A 107 -22.10 31.54 10.70
N ALA A 108 -22.82 31.37 9.57
CA ALA A 108 -23.29 30.07 9.12
C ALA A 108 -22.11 29.10 8.85
N ILE A 109 -21.05 29.59 8.19
CA ILE A 109 -19.85 28.79 7.91
C ILE A 109 -19.11 28.42 9.20
N GLU A 110 -18.91 29.36 10.12
CA GLU A 110 -18.18 29.10 11.37
C GLU A 110 -18.96 28.21 12.35
N THR A 111 -20.29 28.27 12.33
CA THR A 111 -21.14 27.48 13.24
C THR A 111 -21.31 26.04 12.76
N ASP A 112 -21.50 25.86 11.45
CA ASP A 112 -21.62 24.54 10.82
C ASP A 112 -20.75 24.51 9.56
N PRO A 113 -19.45 24.20 9.68
CA PRO A 113 -18.54 24.22 8.53
C PRO A 113 -18.67 22.97 7.66
N VAL A 114 -19.39 21.94 8.09
CA VAL A 114 -19.44 20.64 7.40
C VAL A 114 -20.61 20.60 6.43
N ILE A 115 -20.33 20.29 5.17
CA ILE A 115 -21.34 20.12 4.12
C ILE A 115 -21.38 18.65 3.74
N GLU A 116 -22.51 18.00 4.03
CA GLU A 116 -22.78 16.60 3.65
C GLU A 116 -23.52 16.50 2.32
N LEU A 117 -23.17 15.48 1.53
CA LEU A 117 -23.72 15.21 0.20
C LEU A 117 -24.33 13.80 0.13
N PRO A 118 -25.39 13.60 -0.67
CA PRO A 118 -26.08 14.61 -1.47
C PRO A 118 -26.96 15.54 -0.63
N ILE A 119 -27.17 16.78 -1.08
CA ILE A 119 -28.12 17.70 -0.44
C ILE A 119 -29.52 17.45 -1.03
N PRO A 120 -30.50 17.02 -0.22
CA PRO A 120 -31.85 16.75 -0.69
C PRO A 120 -32.59 18.06 -1.05
N ALA A 121 -33.57 17.95 -1.94
CA ALA A 121 -34.45 19.07 -2.27
C ALA A 121 -35.26 19.51 -1.05
N SER A 122 -35.40 20.82 -0.85
CA SER A 122 -36.28 21.42 0.17
C SER A 122 -37.00 22.66 -0.41
N ALA A 123 -37.85 23.33 0.39
CA ALA A 123 -38.73 24.40 -0.09
C ALA A 123 -38.02 25.54 -0.86
N ASP A 124 -36.74 25.80 -0.57
CA ASP A 124 -35.96 26.90 -1.18
C ASP A 124 -34.56 26.45 -1.67
N ILE A 125 -34.31 25.14 -1.66
CA ILE A 125 -33.00 24.54 -1.98
C ILE A 125 -33.19 23.48 -3.07
N ASP A 126 -32.58 23.75 -4.23
CA ASP A 126 -32.47 22.76 -5.29
C ASP A 126 -31.56 21.61 -4.85
N PRO A 127 -31.87 20.36 -5.23
CA PRO A 127 -31.03 19.22 -4.87
C PRO A 127 -29.64 19.36 -5.50
N VAL A 128 -28.63 19.01 -4.72
CA VAL A 128 -27.23 18.97 -5.16
C VAL A 128 -26.73 17.54 -5.13
N GLN A 129 -26.36 17.05 -6.31
CA GLN A 129 -25.81 15.71 -6.49
C GLN A 129 -24.36 15.65 -5.99
N GLY A 130 -23.92 14.47 -5.57
CA GLY A 130 -22.57 14.22 -5.08
C GLY A 130 -22.59 13.25 -3.92
N GLU A 131 -21.40 12.88 -3.46
CA GLU A 131 -21.22 11.90 -2.39
C GLU A 131 -20.18 12.37 -1.38
N GLY A 132 -20.36 11.99 -0.11
CA GLY A 132 -19.39 12.21 0.95
C GLY A 132 -19.57 13.56 1.64
N ARG A 133 -18.46 14.15 2.09
CA ARG A 133 -18.45 15.37 2.90
C ARG A 133 -17.30 16.28 2.53
N MET A 134 -17.52 17.58 2.62
CA MET A 134 -16.48 18.63 2.54
C MET A 134 -16.64 19.62 3.69
N THR A 135 -15.60 20.40 3.93
CA THR A 135 -15.60 21.47 4.93
C THR A 135 -15.44 22.81 4.23
N ALA A 136 -16.20 23.80 4.68
CA ALA A 136 -16.04 25.20 4.31
C ALA A 136 -15.22 25.92 5.40
N THR A 137 -14.14 26.57 4.99
CA THR A 137 -13.22 27.25 5.91
C THR A 137 -12.99 28.68 5.46
N LEU A 138 -13.07 29.65 6.37
CA LEU A 138 -12.74 31.04 6.07
C LEU A 138 -11.23 31.20 5.86
N VAL A 139 -10.85 31.87 4.77
CA VAL A 139 -9.44 32.10 4.44
C VAL A 139 -9.07 33.55 4.79
N PRO A 140 -8.05 33.78 5.64
CA PRO A 140 -7.60 35.13 5.92
C PRO A 140 -6.97 35.77 4.68
N VAL A 141 -7.39 36.99 4.35
CA VAL A 141 -6.90 37.75 3.19
C VAL A 141 -6.14 38.99 3.66
N ALA A 142 -4.92 39.16 3.15
CA ALA A 142 -4.13 40.38 3.37
C ALA A 142 -4.62 41.52 2.45
N ALA A 143 -4.46 42.77 2.90
CA ALA A 143 -5.00 43.93 2.20
C ALA A 143 -4.49 44.08 0.75
N ASP A 144 -3.24 43.67 0.49
CA ASP A 144 -2.61 43.71 -0.83
C ASP A 144 -3.20 42.68 -1.82
N LEU A 145 -3.76 41.58 -1.31
CA LEU A 145 -4.47 40.59 -2.12
C LEU A 145 -5.86 41.07 -2.53
N MET A 146 -6.47 41.97 -1.75
CA MET A 146 -7.79 42.53 -2.08
C MET A 146 -7.75 43.32 -3.41
N GLU A 147 -6.73 44.17 -3.60
CA GLU A 147 -6.56 44.93 -4.83
C GLU A 147 -6.39 44.01 -6.05
N LYS A 148 -5.66 42.90 -5.89
CA LYS A 148 -5.42 41.93 -6.97
C LYS A 148 -6.68 41.18 -7.40
N ILE A 149 -7.68 41.04 -6.53
CA ILE A 149 -8.94 40.37 -6.86
C ILE A 149 -9.89 41.33 -7.60
N PHE A 150 -10.06 42.55 -7.10
CA PHE A 150 -11.08 43.47 -7.64
C PHE A 150 -10.59 44.33 -8.81
N THR A 151 -9.30 44.66 -8.88
CA THR A 151 -8.78 45.52 -9.95
C THR A 151 -8.91 44.88 -11.34
N PRO A 152 -8.56 43.58 -11.55
CA PRO A 152 -8.73 42.94 -12.85
C PRO A 152 -10.20 42.73 -13.23
N LEU A 153 -11.08 42.55 -12.25
CA LEU A 153 -12.50 42.33 -12.49
C LEU A 153 -13.26 43.62 -12.87
N GLN A 154 -12.60 44.80 -12.81
CA GLN A 154 -13.24 46.13 -12.99
C GLN A 154 -14.50 46.31 -12.14
N MET A 155 -14.58 45.56 -11.05
CA MET A 155 -15.74 45.54 -10.18
C MET A 155 -15.59 46.59 -9.10
N ARG A 156 -16.67 47.33 -8.82
CA ARG A 156 -16.73 48.15 -7.61
C ARG A 156 -16.50 47.27 -6.38
N HIS A 157 -15.72 47.78 -5.43
CA HIS A 157 -15.49 47.16 -4.14
C HIS A 157 -16.83 46.86 -3.45
N ARG A 158 -16.98 45.65 -2.92
CA ARG A 158 -18.20 45.13 -2.29
C ARG A 158 -17.82 44.38 -1.01
N PRO A 159 -18.72 44.23 -0.04
CA PRO A 159 -18.50 43.31 1.07
C PRO A 159 -18.30 41.89 0.53
N TRP A 160 -17.17 41.27 0.89
CA TRP A 160 -16.81 39.95 0.41
C TRP A 160 -15.99 39.15 1.43
N ALA A 161 -15.96 37.83 1.26
CA ALA A 161 -15.10 36.94 2.02
C ALA A 161 -14.56 35.81 1.14
N LEU A 162 -13.38 35.30 1.49
CA LEU A 162 -12.76 34.15 0.84
C LEU A 162 -13.03 32.89 1.65
N VAL A 163 -13.48 31.83 0.96
CA VAL A 163 -13.79 30.53 1.55
C VAL A 163 -13.08 29.45 0.77
N GLU A 164 -12.44 28.53 1.47
CA GLU A 164 -11.92 27.30 0.90
C GLU A 164 -12.94 26.17 1.13
N LEU A 165 -13.28 25.45 0.07
CA LEU A 165 -13.94 24.16 0.13
C LEU A 165 -12.91 23.06 -0.07
N GLY A 166 -12.81 22.16 0.91
CA GLY A 166 -11.92 21.01 0.84
C GLY A 166 -12.29 19.89 1.82
N PRO A 167 -11.92 18.65 1.52
CA PRO A 167 -11.38 18.16 0.25
C PRO A 167 -12.48 17.92 -0.80
N VAL A 168 -12.32 18.50 -2.00
CA VAL A 168 -13.22 18.32 -3.16
C VAL A 168 -12.56 17.36 -4.16
N GLN A 169 -13.30 16.37 -4.64
CA GLN A 169 -12.83 15.40 -5.63
C GLN A 169 -13.62 15.53 -6.92
N LEU A 170 -12.91 15.70 -8.05
CA LEU A 170 -13.49 15.65 -9.39
C LEU A 170 -13.18 14.31 -10.05
N GLU A 171 -14.21 13.71 -10.65
CA GLU A 171 -14.02 12.53 -11.48
C GLU A 171 -13.16 12.86 -12.71
N ARG A 172 -12.18 12.01 -13.01
CA ARG A 172 -11.39 12.15 -14.23
C ARG A 172 -12.18 11.60 -15.42
N LEU A 173 -12.05 12.27 -16.56
CA LEU A 173 -12.72 11.90 -17.81
C LEU A 173 -12.04 10.75 -18.57
N ASN A 174 -10.97 10.16 -18.04
CA ASN A 174 -10.34 9.00 -18.66
C ASN A 174 -11.34 7.84 -18.71
N LEU A 175 -11.41 7.18 -19.86
CA LEU A 175 -12.16 5.94 -19.95
C LEU A 175 -11.58 4.92 -18.96
N PRO A 176 -12.43 4.17 -18.24
CA PRO A 176 -11.98 3.05 -17.46
C PRO A 176 -11.15 2.10 -18.32
N LEU A 177 -10.03 1.65 -17.76
CA LEU A 177 -9.25 0.58 -18.39
C LEU A 177 -9.88 -0.76 -18.00
N PRO A 178 -9.80 -1.76 -18.89
CA PRO A 178 -10.22 -3.11 -18.55
C PRO A 178 -9.51 -3.57 -17.26
N ALA A 179 -10.16 -4.50 -16.55
CA ALA A 179 -9.57 -5.16 -15.39
C ALA A 179 -8.13 -5.59 -15.74
N PRO A 180 -7.15 -5.45 -14.82
CA PRO A 180 -5.86 -6.05 -15.07
C PRO A 180 -6.07 -7.55 -15.27
N ASP A 181 -5.28 -8.18 -16.13
CA ASP A 181 -5.28 -9.64 -16.24
C ASP A 181 -4.87 -10.22 -14.88
N ILE A 182 -5.87 -10.49 -14.03
CA ILE A 182 -5.69 -11.29 -12.85
C ILE A 182 -5.43 -12.67 -13.40
N VAL A 183 -4.19 -13.14 -13.26
CA VAL A 183 -3.86 -14.54 -13.53
C VAL A 183 -4.81 -15.38 -12.67
N ALA A 184 -5.82 -15.96 -13.31
CA ALA A 184 -6.66 -16.96 -12.68
C ALA A 184 -5.75 -18.14 -12.26
N PRO A 185 -5.95 -18.74 -11.07
CA PRO A 185 -5.23 -19.95 -10.71
C PRO A 185 -5.59 -21.04 -11.74
N GLY A 186 -4.62 -21.45 -12.56
CA GLY A 186 -4.78 -22.45 -13.64
C GLY A 186 -4.13 -22.12 -14.99
N GLY A 187 -3.31 -21.08 -15.08
CA GLY A 187 -2.83 -20.47 -16.33
C GLY A 187 -2.33 -21.40 -17.46
N VAL A 188 -2.87 -21.18 -18.65
CA VAL A 188 -2.17 -21.48 -19.91
C VAL A 188 -1.17 -20.34 -20.15
N ARG A 189 0.13 -20.66 -20.17
CA ARG A 189 1.18 -19.69 -20.54
C ARG A 189 1.02 -19.28 -22.00
N LEU A 190 0.78 -17.99 -22.27
CA LEU A 190 0.93 -17.44 -23.61
C LEU A 190 2.42 -17.30 -23.94
N ALA A 191 2.85 -17.95 -25.02
CA ALA A 191 4.22 -17.88 -25.54
C ALA A 191 4.40 -16.58 -26.34
N GLY A 192 4.90 -15.53 -25.68
CA GLY A 192 5.38 -14.30 -26.30
C GLY A 192 6.78 -13.95 -25.79
N PRO A 193 7.50 -13.03 -26.47
CA PRO A 193 8.80 -12.56 -26.00
C PRO A 193 8.63 -11.94 -24.60
N ARG A 194 9.30 -12.55 -23.62
CA ARG A 194 9.26 -12.06 -22.23
C ARG A 194 10.16 -10.84 -22.08
N PRO A 195 9.80 -9.87 -21.23
CA PRO A 195 10.75 -8.87 -20.78
C PRO A 195 12.03 -9.57 -20.29
N ILE A 196 13.19 -9.00 -20.59
CA ILE A 196 14.47 -9.48 -20.06
C ILE A 196 14.42 -9.28 -18.55
N THR A 197 14.09 -10.34 -17.80
CA THR A 197 14.02 -10.34 -16.35
C THR A 197 15.34 -10.83 -15.79
N ARG A 198 15.98 -10.01 -14.96
CA ARG A 198 17.16 -10.44 -14.19
C ARG A 198 16.73 -11.49 -13.15
N PRO A 199 17.62 -12.43 -12.80
CA PRO A 199 17.35 -13.35 -11.70
C PRO A 199 17.12 -12.57 -10.41
N ALA A 200 16.22 -13.06 -9.55
CA ALA A 200 15.96 -12.49 -8.24
C ALA A 200 16.10 -13.56 -7.16
N ILE A 201 16.70 -13.20 -6.02
CA ILE A 201 16.74 -14.02 -4.82
C ILE A 201 15.62 -13.54 -3.90
N ILE A 202 14.64 -14.41 -3.65
CA ILE A 202 13.47 -14.09 -2.82
C ILE A 202 13.65 -14.55 -1.36
N GLY A 203 14.60 -15.45 -1.09
CA GLY A 203 14.92 -15.88 0.27
C GLY A 203 16.12 -16.81 0.34
N ALA A 204 16.72 -16.91 1.52
CA ALA A 204 17.81 -17.82 1.81
C ALA A 204 17.63 -18.40 3.23
N LEU A 205 17.54 -19.73 3.33
CA LEU A 205 17.29 -20.43 4.59
C LEU A 205 18.25 -21.63 4.75
N PRO A 206 18.83 -21.82 5.93
CA PRO A 206 18.71 -20.99 7.14
C PRO A 206 19.47 -19.66 7.05
N ASN A 207 18.99 -18.64 7.77
CA ASN A 207 19.70 -17.37 8.00
C ASN A 207 19.49 -16.94 9.47
N PRO A 208 20.54 -16.85 10.30
CA PRO A 208 21.95 -17.07 9.97
C PRO A 208 22.28 -18.53 9.59
N LEU A 209 23.35 -18.71 8.82
CA LEU A 209 23.89 -19.99 8.38
C LEU A 209 25.13 -20.37 9.20
N GLY A 210 25.34 -21.65 9.46
CA GLY A 210 26.60 -22.13 10.03
C GLY A 210 27.67 -22.33 8.94
N ALA A 211 28.94 -22.05 9.22
CA ALA A 211 30.01 -22.39 8.28
C ALA A 211 30.03 -23.91 7.99
N GLY A 212 30.18 -24.32 6.72
CA GLY A 212 30.11 -25.73 6.32
C GLY A 212 28.70 -26.30 6.15
N HIS A 213 27.64 -25.52 6.42
CA HIS A 213 26.26 -25.99 6.38
C HIS A 213 25.55 -25.70 5.06
N ARG A 214 24.51 -26.49 4.81
CA ARG A 214 23.72 -26.43 3.58
C ARG A 214 22.68 -25.32 3.65
N LEU A 215 22.70 -24.45 2.66
CA LEU A 215 21.78 -23.37 2.41
C LEU A 215 20.85 -23.72 1.25
N ARG A 216 19.57 -23.37 1.40
CA ARG A 216 18.60 -23.33 0.32
C ARG A 216 18.28 -21.87 -0.02
N ILE A 217 18.41 -21.56 -1.30
CA ILE A 217 18.13 -20.23 -1.85
C ILE A 217 16.89 -20.37 -2.72
N GLU A 218 15.89 -19.54 -2.41
CA GLU A 218 14.67 -19.40 -3.20
C GLU A 218 14.88 -18.31 -4.24
N THR A 219 14.53 -18.60 -5.49
CA THR A 219 14.78 -17.67 -6.61
C THR A 219 13.55 -17.51 -7.51
N ALA A 220 13.51 -16.39 -8.21
CA ALA A 220 12.57 -16.12 -9.29
C ALA A 220 13.34 -15.77 -10.58
N GLU A 221 12.80 -16.17 -11.73
CA GLU A 221 13.39 -15.91 -13.07
C GLU A 221 14.87 -16.35 -13.20
N ALA A 222 15.24 -17.43 -12.52
CA ALA A 222 16.62 -17.90 -12.39
C ALA A 222 17.03 -19.01 -13.38
N ALA A 223 16.13 -19.45 -14.26
CA ALA A 223 16.36 -20.62 -15.12
C ALA A 223 17.64 -20.50 -15.99
N ASN A 224 17.99 -19.28 -16.41
CA ASN A 224 19.17 -18.98 -17.21
C ASN A 224 20.41 -18.63 -16.39
N ALA A 225 20.34 -18.67 -15.06
CA ALA A 225 21.48 -18.36 -14.21
C ALA A 225 22.66 -19.31 -14.52
N THR A 226 23.86 -18.74 -14.51
CA THR A 226 25.11 -19.43 -14.84
C THR A 226 26.01 -19.58 -13.62
N GLU A 227 25.89 -18.69 -12.64
CA GLU A 227 26.81 -18.63 -11.51
C GLU A 227 26.11 -18.08 -10.26
N LEU A 228 26.50 -18.58 -9.09
CA LEU A 228 26.08 -18.11 -7.77
C LEU A 228 27.31 -17.63 -7.01
N HIS A 229 27.28 -16.39 -6.53
CA HIS A 229 28.30 -15.85 -5.63
C HIS A 229 27.77 -15.89 -4.19
N LEU A 230 28.60 -16.39 -3.27
CA LEU A 230 28.38 -16.41 -1.83
C LEU A 230 29.58 -15.74 -1.15
N GLY A 231 29.47 -14.44 -0.90
CA GLY A 231 30.60 -13.61 -0.48
C GLY A 231 31.74 -13.67 -1.51
N PRO A 232 32.97 -14.03 -1.12
CA PRO A 232 34.10 -14.15 -2.04
C PRO A 232 34.10 -15.46 -2.87
N HIS A 233 33.20 -16.39 -2.55
CA HIS A 233 33.15 -17.69 -3.20
C HIS A 233 32.21 -17.68 -4.40
N SER A 234 32.65 -18.28 -5.50
CA SER A 234 31.83 -18.43 -6.69
C SER A 234 31.57 -19.90 -7.01
N PHE A 235 30.33 -20.19 -7.42
CA PHE A 235 29.86 -21.51 -7.80
C PHE A 235 29.22 -21.47 -9.19
N ALA A 236 29.71 -22.30 -10.11
CA ALA A 236 29.10 -22.47 -11.43
C ALA A 236 27.84 -23.35 -11.34
N LEU A 237 26.77 -22.95 -12.02
CA LEU A 237 25.53 -23.72 -12.11
C LEU A 237 25.61 -24.74 -13.25
N ALA A 238 25.54 -26.02 -12.90
CA ALA A 238 25.66 -27.14 -13.82
C ALA A 238 24.60 -28.22 -13.51
N ASP A 239 24.27 -29.04 -14.51
CA ASP A 239 23.39 -30.20 -14.31
C ASP A 239 23.84 -31.37 -15.20
N PRO A 240 24.39 -32.46 -14.63
CA PRO A 240 24.75 -32.62 -13.22
C PRO A 240 26.03 -31.82 -12.86
N PRO A 241 26.23 -31.44 -11.58
CA PRO A 241 27.50 -30.88 -11.12
C PRO A 241 28.60 -31.95 -11.10
N LEU A 242 29.73 -31.70 -11.78
CA LEU A 242 30.79 -32.69 -12.02
C LEU A 242 32.09 -32.45 -11.23
N GLY A 243 32.22 -31.32 -10.55
CA GLY A 243 33.46 -30.95 -9.86
C GLY A 243 33.28 -29.97 -8.70
N PRO A 244 34.34 -29.76 -7.89
CA PRO A 244 34.33 -28.78 -6.82
C PRO A 244 34.05 -27.37 -7.38
N GLY A 245 33.19 -26.61 -6.70
CA GLY A 245 32.75 -25.29 -7.17
C GLY A 245 31.63 -25.34 -8.21
N GLN A 246 31.08 -26.52 -8.53
CA GLN A 246 29.85 -26.64 -9.29
C GLN A 246 28.68 -27.04 -8.38
N ILE A 247 27.53 -26.40 -8.57
CA ILE A 247 26.29 -26.74 -7.89
C ILE A 247 25.17 -26.94 -8.92
N ALA A 248 24.11 -27.64 -8.50
CA ALA A 248 22.97 -27.91 -9.36
C ALA A 248 22.31 -26.61 -9.83
N ARG A 249 21.80 -26.61 -11.08
CA ARG A 249 20.92 -25.54 -11.58
C ARG A 249 19.67 -25.40 -10.70
N PRO A 250 18.99 -24.23 -10.72
CA PRO A 250 17.72 -24.07 -10.02
C PRO A 250 16.74 -25.16 -10.45
N ASP A 251 16.07 -25.78 -9.48
CA ASP A 251 15.06 -26.80 -9.78
C ASP A 251 13.80 -26.18 -10.42
N ALA A 252 12.80 -27.02 -10.74
CA ALA A 252 11.54 -26.58 -11.34
C ALA A 252 10.75 -25.57 -10.49
N LEU A 253 11.09 -25.47 -9.19
CA LEU A 253 10.48 -24.56 -8.23
C LEU A 253 11.39 -23.36 -7.92
N GLY A 254 12.50 -23.21 -8.64
CA GLY A 254 13.42 -22.09 -8.52
C GLY A 254 14.35 -22.19 -7.31
N ARG A 255 14.63 -23.40 -6.81
CA ARG A 255 15.47 -23.58 -5.61
C ARG A 255 16.88 -23.93 -5.99
N ILE A 256 17.84 -23.31 -5.32
CA ILE A 256 19.26 -23.63 -5.42
C ILE A 256 19.75 -24.11 -4.06
N PHE A 257 20.52 -25.20 -4.06
CA PHE A 257 21.18 -25.71 -2.86
C PHE A 257 22.68 -25.53 -2.96
N VAL A 258 23.26 -24.92 -1.95
CA VAL A 258 24.71 -24.68 -1.86
C VAL A 258 25.19 -24.95 -0.44
N THR A 259 26.38 -25.49 -0.29
CA THR A 259 27.03 -25.63 1.02
C THR A 259 27.98 -24.47 1.22
N CYS A 260 27.84 -23.75 2.33
CA CYS A 260 28.79 -22.69 2.69
C CYS A 260 30.18 -23.32 2.88
N PRO A 261 31.24 -22.78 2.23
CA PRO A 261 32.58 -23.35 2.36
C PRO A 261 33.03 -23.49 3.83
N PRO A 262 33.70 -24.58 4.19
CA PRO A 262 34.26 -24.74 5.53
C PRO A 262 35.31 -23.65 5.77
N GLY A 263 35.24 -22.98 6.92
CA GLY A 263 36.16 -21.89 7.26
C GLY A 263 35.74 -20.50 6.74
N ALA A 264 34.51 -20.34 6.24
CA ALA A 264 33.96 -19.01 5.98
C ALA A 264 33.97 -18.15 7.26
N ASP A 265 34.47 -16.91 7.13
CA ASP A 265 34.57 -15.99 8.25
C ASP A 265 33.17 -15.67 8.83
N PRO A 266 33.00 -15.64 10.16
CA PRO A 266 31.75 -15.17 10.77
C PRO A 266 31.49 -13.71 10.39
N GLY A 267 30.26 -13.40 10.00
CA GLY A 267 29.90 -12.03 9.60
C GLY A 267 28.77 -11.97 8.58
N ALA A 268 28.58 -10.79 8.01
CA ALA A 268 27.64 -10.59 6.91
C ALA A 268 28.32 -10.94 5.58
N LEU A 269 27.65 -11.75 4.76
CA LEU A 269 28.00 -12.08 3.38
C LEU A 269 26.84 -11.69 2.47
N ASP A 270 27.15 -11.36 1.22
CA ASP A 270 26.15 -11.15 0.18
C ASP A 270 26.01 -12.41 -0.68
N ILE A 271 24.78 -12.72 -1.08
CA ILE A 271 24.47 -13.72 -2.10
C ILE A 271 24.07 -12.97 -3.37
N VAL A 272 24.65 -13.36 -4.51
CA VAL A 272 24.31 -12.80 -5.83
C VAL A 272 24.16 -13.93 -6.83
N LEU A 273 23.05 -13.92 -7.59
CA LEU A 273 22.82 -14.85 -8.68
C LEU A 273 23.12 -14.16 -10.01
N VAL A 274 23.94 -14.77 -10.86
CA VAL A 274 24.41 -14.17 -12.11
C VAL A 274 23.80 -14.92 -13.29
N ALA A 275 23.22 -14.17 -14.21
CA ALA A 275 22.76 -14.65 -15.51
C ALA A 275 23.34 -13.75 -16.63
N PRO A 276 23.30 -14.19 -17.90
CA PRO A 276 23.74 -13.37 -19.04
C PRO A 276 23.07 -11.99 -19.11
N GLU A 277 21.84 -11.88 -18.62
CA GLU A 277 21.03 -10.68 -18.58
C GLU A 277 21.44 -9.70 -17.44
N GLY A 278 22.28 -10.15 -16.51
CA GLY A 278 22.77 -9.40 -15.37
C GLY A 278 22.72 -10.17 -14.05
N GLY A 279 23.31 -9.58 -13.01
CA GLY A 279 23.22 -10.10 -11.64
C GLY A 279 21.92 -9.69 -10.95
N SER A 280 21.50 -10.51 -9.98
CA SER A 280 20.46 -10.17 -9.02
C SER A 280 20.90 -9.02 -8.11
N GLU A 281 19.95 -8.44 -7.38
CA GLU A 281 20.31 -7.65 -6.19
C GLU A 281 21.07 -8.51 -5.17
N ARG A 282 21.87 -7.85 -4.33
CA ARG A 282 22.62 -8.50 -3.26
C ARG A 282 21.68 -8.90 -2.13
N HIS A 283 21.63 -10.19 -1.81
CA HIS A 283 20.82 -10.71 -0.72
C HIS A 283 21.69 -10.96 0.50
N ALA A 284 21.37 -10.34 1.64
CA ALA A 284 22.18 -10.44 2.85
C ALA A 284 22.03 -11.81 3.54
N LEU A 285 23.16 -12.40 3.92
CA LEU A 285 23.26 -13.64 4.69
C LEU A 285 24.22 -13.42 5.87
N SER A 286 23.89 -13.91 7.05
CA SER A 286 24.82 -13.91 8.18
C SER A 286 25.41 -15.31 8.40
N VAL A 287 26.74 -15.42 8.50
CA VAL A 287 27.45 -16.65 8.85
C VAL A 287 27.85 -16.62 10.31
N THR A 288 27.59 -17.72 11.01
CA THR A 288 27.91 -17.92 12.43
C THR A 288 28.78 -19.16 12.64
N THR A 289 29.52 -19.18 13.75
CA THR A 289 30.36 -20.31 14.17
C THR A 289 30.03 -20.73 15.60
N GLY A 290 30.20 -22.03 15.89
CA GLY A 290 30.03 -22.58 17.25
C GLY A 290 28.61 -22.51 17.81
N ARG A 291 27.58 -22.40 16.97
CA ARG A 291 26.17 -22.45 17.36
C ARG A 291 25.49 -23.66 16.71
N PRO A 292 24.51 -24.30 17.38
CA PRO A 292 23.67 -25.30 16.75
C PRO A 292 23.03 -24.76 15.48
N ALA A 293 23.18 -25.51 14.40
CA ALA A 293 22.71 -25.12 13.07
C ALA A 293 22.02 -26.31 12.41
N LEU A 294 20.90 -26.03 11.75
CA LEU A 294 20.22 -26.99 10.89
C LEU A 294 20.71 -26.81 9.46
N ASP A 295 20.79 -27.90 8.72
CA ASP A 295 20.99 -27.89 7.27
C ASP A 295 19.63 -27.75 6.56
N ALA A 296 19.61 -27.02 5.46
CA ALA A 296 18.46 -27.05 4.57
C ALA A 296 18.24 -28.49 4.05
N PRO A 297 17.03 -29.07 4.18
CA PRO A 297 16.77 -30.44 3.78
C PRO A 297 17.10 -30.72 2.32
N ALA A 298 17.71 -31.88 2.06
CA ALA A 298 18.11 -32.30 0.71
C ALA A 298 16.92 -32.79 -0.14
N ALA A 299 15.83 -33.21 0.51
CA ALA A 299 14.63 -33.73 -0.14
C ALA A 299 13.39 -33.36 0.68
N ALA A 300 12.23 -33.38 0.03
CA ALA A 300 10.96 -33.28 0.71
C ALA A 300 10.71 -34.51 1.59
N LEU A 301 10.00 -34.31 2.69
CA LEU A 301 9.49 -35.35 3.57
C LEU A 301 8.48 -36.20 2.80
N ALA A 302 8.85 -37.46 2.55
CA ALA A 302 7.98 -38.43 1.90
C ALA A 302 6.74 -38.77 2.76
N PRO A 303 5.62 -39.18 2.15
CA PRO A 303 4.41 -39.51 2.90
C PRO A 303 4.69 -40.73 3.78
N GLY A 304 4.32 -40.64 5.06
CA GLY A 304 4.53 -41.72 6.03
C GLY A 304 5.96 -41.85 6.57
N ALA A 305 6.91 -41.00 6.17
CA ALA A 305 8.27 -41.01 6.70
C ALA A 305 8.40 -40.20 8.01
N ASP A 306 9.40 -40.55 8.82
CA ASP A 306 9.83 -39.74 9.96
C ASP A 306 10.47 -38.43 9.48
N LEU A 307 10.26 -37.35 10.23
CA LEU A 307 10.95 -36.09 9.96
C LEU A 307 12.38 -36.19 10.49
N VAL A 308 13.33 -36.05 9.58
CA VAL A 308 14.76 -36.05 9.87
C VAL A 308 15.33 -34.66 9.60
N LEU A 309 15.83 -34.01 10.66
CA LEU A 309 16.53 -32.73 10.58
C LEU A 309 18.02 -32.96 10.83
N THR A 310 18.86 -32.63 9.85
CA THR A 310 20.32 -32.77 9.94
C THR A 310 20.99 -31.43 10.26
N GLY A 311 22.20 -31.46 10.81
CA GLY A 311 22.94 -30.25 11.14
C GLY A 311 24.13 -30.52 12.06
N SER A 312 24.48 -29.54 12.90
CA SER A 312 25.56 -29.65 13.88
C SER A 312 25.14 -29.20 15.28
N ASP A 313 25.77 -29.79 16.30
CA ASP A 313 25.55 -29.52 17.73
C ASP A 313 24.07 -29.67 18.15
N LEU A 314 23.40 -30.70 17.63
CA LEU A 314 21.96 -30.89 17.82
C LEU A 314 21.57 -31.78 19.02
N ALA A 315 22.54 -32.35 19.74
CA ALA A 315 22.28 -33.31 20.82
C ALA A 315 21.44 -32.75 21.98
N GLY A 316 21.49 -31.42 22.19
CA GLY A 316 20.71 -30.73 23.21
C GLY A 316 19.29 -30.31 22.80
N ALA A 317 18.80 -30.74 21.63
CA ALA A 317 17.48 -30.37 21.15
C ALA A 317 16.37 -30.94 22.08
N ALA A 318 15.61 -30.06 22.71
CA ALA A 318 14.54 -30.43 23.64
C ALA A 318 13.16 -30.49 22.97
N GLN A 319 12.94 -29.66 21.95
CA GLN A 319 11.68 -29.55 21.21
C GLN A 319 11.94 -29.18 19.75
N VAL A 320 11.06 -29.65 18.88
CA VAL A 320 10.98 -29.30 17.46
C VAL A 320 9.71 -28.46 17.27
N PHE A 321 9.88 -27.28 16.69
CA PHE A 321 8.80 -26.37 16.34
C PHE A 321 8.59 -26.39 14.84
N LEU A 322 7.34 -26.54 14.42
CA LEU A 322 6.93 -26.52 13.02
C LEU A 322 5.83 -25.48 12.83
N TRP A 323 5.92 -24.64 11.81
CA TRP A 323 4.87 -23.66 11.47
C TRP A 323 4.79 -23.40 9.97
N PRO A 324 3.68 -22.86 9.46
CA PRO A 324 3.54 -22.58 8.02
C PRO A 324 4.57 -21.57 7.51
N ALA A 325 5.18 -21.84 6.35
CA ALA A 325 6.16 -20.93 5.74
C ALA A 325 5.57 -19.56 5.35
N ARG A 326 4.24 -19.47 5.19
CA ARG A 326 3.48 -18.23 4.95
C ARG A 326 3.45 -17.28 6.17
N GLY A 327 4.01 -17.69 7.30
CA GLY A 327 3.91 -16.97 8.58
C GLY A 327 2.85 -17.58 9.51
N ILE A 328 2.85 -17.07 10.74
CA ILE A 328 1.97 -17.52 11.84
C ILE A 328 0.85 -16.51 12.01
N LEU A 329 -0.40 -16.92 11.78
CA LEU A 329 -1.59 -16.09 12.00
C LEU A 329 -2.20 -16.30 13.39
N SER A 330 -1.90 -17.44 14.02
CA SER A 330 -2.38 -17.80 15.35
C SER A 330 -1.35 -18.71 16.04
N PRO A 331 -1.18 -18.63 17.38
CA PRO A 331 -0.32 -19.55 18.12
C PRO A 331 -0.67 -21.04 17.90
N LEU A 332 -1.92 -21.33 17.56
CA LEU A 332 -2.39 -22.69 17.27
C LEU A 332 -1.85 -23.28 15.95
N GLU A 333 -1.27 -22.46 15.07
CA GLU A 333 -0.60 -22.95 13.85
C GLU A 333 0.81 -23.49 14.12
N VAL A 334 1.34 -23.29 15.32
CA VAL A 334 2.66 -23.79 15.72
C VAL A 334 2.49 -25.18 16.31
N ILE A 335 3.11 -26.16 15.67
CA ILE A 335 3.19 -27.54 16.13
C ILE A 335 4.46 -27.68 16.97
N GLU A 336 4.27 -28.12 18.22
CA GLU A 336 5.36 -28.39 19.15
C GLU A 336 5.48 -29.90 19.38
N LEU A 337 6.65 -30.47 19.07
CA LEU A 337 6.89 -31.90 19.17
C LEU A 337 8.17 -32.19 19.96
N ALA A 338 8.14 -33.25 20.76
CA ALA A 338 9.35 -33.79 21.35
C ALA A 338 10.12 -34.63 20.31
N PRO A 339 11.45 -34.51 20.22
CA PRO A 339 12.23 -35.37 19.35
C PRO A 339 12.18 -36.81 19.86
N THR A 340 12.01 -37.75 18.93
CA THR A 340 12.11 -39.19 19.21
C THR A 340 13.56 -39.59 19.46
N SER A 341 14.50 -38.96 18.77
CA SER A 341 15.93 -39.07 19.04
C SER A 341 16.66 -37.78 18.67
N ALA A 342 17.68 -37.42 19.45
CA ALA A 342 18.58 -36.32 19.14
C ALA A 342 20.04 -36.78 19.30
N THR A 343 20.83 -36.54 18.27
CA THR A 343 22.28 -36.79 18.22
C THR A 343 23.00 -35.50 17.85
N PRO A 344 24.34 -35.41 17.96
CA PRO A 344 25.05 -34.21 17.55
C PRO A 344 24.82 -33.78 16.09
N ALA A 345 24.46 -34.71 15.19
CA ALA A 345 24.31 -34.45 13.75
C ALA A 345 22.86 -34.48 13.25
N GLN A 346 21.91 -34.98 14.05
CA GLN A 346 20.58 -35.30 13.58
C GLN A 346 19.54 -35.27 14.71
N VAL A 347 18.36 -34.74 14.41
CA VAL A 347 17.14 -34.84 15.23
C VAL A 347 16.05 -35.52 14.42
N VAL A 348 15.34 -36.47 15.06
CA VAL A 348 14.27 -37.24 14.42
C VAL A 348 12.96 -37.03 15.18
N VAL A 349 11.88 -36.81 14.45
CA VAL A 349 10.50 -36.80 14.98
C VAL A 349 9.71 -37.90 14.28
N ALA A 350 9.18 -38.84 15.07
CA ALA A 350 8.41 -39.97 14.56
C ALA A 350 7.17 -39.52 13.79
N ARG A 351 6.87 -40.23 12.70
CA ARG A 351 5.71 -39.98 11.85
C ARG A 351 4.40 -39.93 12.63
N ALA A 352 4.20 -40.86 13.57
CA ALA A 352 2.99 -40.93 14.37
C ALA A 352 2.73 -39.64 15.18
N ALA A 353 3.79 -38.96 15.64
CA ALA A 353 3.68 -37.70 16.37
C ALA A 353 3.31 -36.53 15.43
N LEU A 354 3.85 -36.52 14.21
CA LEU A 354 3.50 -35.54 13.18
C LEU A 354 2.03 -35.67 12.76
N ASP A 355 1.54 -36.90 12.62
CA ASP A 355 0.14 -37.19 12.30
C ASP A 355 -0.82 -36.79 13.41
N ALA A 356 -0.48 -37.14 14.67
CA ALA A 356 -1.28 -36.74 15.82
C ALA A 356 -1.37 -35.22 15.98
N ALA A 357 -0.31 -34.49 15.59
CA ALA A 357 -0.29 -33.04 15.58
C ALA A 357 -0.96 -32.41 14.34
N GLY A 358 -1.48 -33.23 13.41
CA GLY A 358 -2.20 -32.74 12.23
C GLY A 358 -1.31 -32.05 11.20
N LEU A 359 -0.07 -32.53 11.00
CA LEU A 359 0.84 -32.02 9.97
C LEU A 359 0.14 -32.06 8.60
N ARG A 360 0.14 -30.91 7.91
CA ARG A 360 -0.49 -30.76 6.59
C ARG A 360 0.56 -30.79 5.49
N ALA A 361 0.14 -31.22 4.29
CA ALA A 361 0.96 -31.18 3.07
C ALA A 361 1.07 -29.75 2.50
N ILE A 362 1.65 -28.85 3.29
CA ILE A 362 1.96 -27.46 2.91
C ILE A 362 3.44 -27.17 3.23
N PRO A 363 4.05 -26.14 2.62
CA PRO A 363 5.38 -25.71 3.01
C PRO A 363 5.43 -25.26 4.47
N MET A 364 6.30 -25.88 5.25
CA MET A 364 6.52 -25.60 6.67
C MET A 364 7.93 -25.05 6.89
N LEU A 365 8.15 -24.43 8.04
CA LEU A 365 9.45 -24.11 8.60
C LEU A 365 9.65 -24.91 9.89
N ALA A 366 10.87 -25.39 10.11
CA ALA A 366 11.26 -26.11 11.30
C ALA A 366 12.39 -25.41 12.03
N ALA A 367 12.30 -25.33 13.36
CA ALA A 367 13.42 -24.94 14.22
C ALA A 367 13.47 -25.81 15.48
N LEU A 368 14.65 -25.92 16.07
CA LEU A 368 14.89 -26.66 17.29
C LEU A 368 15.08 -25.71 18.46
N ARG A 369 14.49 -26.04 19.61
CA ARG A 369 14.82 -25.41 20.88
C ARG A 369 15.99 -26.14 21.52
N MET A 370 17.12 -25.45 21.65
CA MET A 370 18.39 -25.96 22.17
C MET A 370 18.62 -25.62 23.65
N GLY A 371 17.74 -24.80 24.24
CA GLY A 371 17.79 -24.37 25.64
C GLY A 371 16.75 -23.29 25.92
N PRO A 372 16.71 -22.73 27.15
CA PRO A 372 15.79 -21.65 27.49
C PRO A 372 16.03 -20.45 26.56
N ASN A 373 15.03 -20.11 25.75
CA ASN A 373 15.06 -19.02 24.76
C ASN A 373 16.18 -19.12 23.69
N ARG A 374 16.74 -20.31 23.45
CA ARG A 374 17.74 -20.54 22.39
C ARG A 374 17.17 -21.46 21.31
N PHE A 375 17.06 -20.93 20.09
CA PHE A 375 16.54 -21.65 18.95
C PHE A 375 17.57 -21.71 17.82
N THR A 376 17.53 -22.78 17.03
CA THR A 376 18.24 -22.80 15.75
C THR A 376 17.56 -21.86 14.77
N PRO A 377 18.29 -21.33 13.78
CA PRO A 377 17.69 -20.77 12.57
C PRO A 377 16.71 -21.77 11.95
N ALA A 378 15.63 -21.25 11.35
CA ALA A 378 14.61 -22.10 10.76
C ALA A 378 15.03 -22.63 9.39
N VAL A 379 14.61 -23.86 9.07
CA VAL A 379 14.82 -24.49 7.76
C VAL A 379 13.49 -24.89 7.13
N PRO A 380 13.36 -24.85 5.79
CA PRO A 380 12.13 -25.25 5.12
C PRO A 380 11.95 -26.76 5.20
N VAL A 381 10.74 -27.19 5.54
CA VAL A 381 10.30 -28.59 5.50
C VAL A 381 9.16 -28.68 4.50
N GLU A 382 9.38 -29.44 3.44
CA GLU A 382 8.36 -29.72 2.45
C GLU A 382 7.78 -31.09 2.69
N VAL A 383 6.46 -31.18 2.64
CA VAL A 383 5.74 -32.44 2.79
C VAL A 383 5.16 -32.75 1.42
N THR A 384 5.56 -33.88 0.84
CA THR A 384 4.93 -34.35 -0.40
C THR A 384 3.46 -34.70 -0.11
N PRO A 385 2.53 -34.30 -0.99
CA PRO A 385 1.10 -34.56 -0.82
C PRO A 385 0.74 -36.05 -0.79
#